data_AF-A0AAD8DXI5-F1
#
_entry.id   AF-A0AAD8DXI5-F1
#
_cell.length_a   1.000
_cell.length_b   1.000
_cell.length_c   1.000
_cell.angle_alpha   90.00
_cell.angle_beta   90.00
_cell.angle_gamma   90.00
#
_symmetry.space_group_name_H-M   'P 1'
#
loop_
_entity.id
_entity.type
_entity.pdbx_description
1 polymer ?
#
loop_
_entity_poly.entity_id
_entity_poly.type
_entity_poly.pdbx_seq_one_letter_code
_entity_poly.pdbx_strand_id
1 'polypeptide(L)'
;MTHMFVDIRIAAALLNTFREPLKDHPRANDILQVLNERIHMANSLGDYVIENNINRQRASFRIITSDDNALLQFPELTEVELLLISLGSYQIKLARSYLSEHVRNGMYTIEICIGAIPNLVRYQHKYFRRYC
;
A
#
# COMPACT_ATOMS: atom_id res chain seq x y z
N MET A 1 -16.06 19.55 29.80
CA MET A 1 -15.28 19.81 28.57
C MET A 1 -14.11 20.79 28.77
N THR A 2 -14.11 21.58 29.86
CA THR A 2 -13.12 22.64 30.14
C THR A 2 -11.71 22.14 30.49
N HIS A 3 -11.59 20.95 31.10
CA HIS A 3 -10.30 20.39 31.52
C HIS A 3 -9.52 19.71 30.39
N MET A 4 -10.20 19.14 29.39
CA MET A 4 -9.57 18.39 28.30
C MET A 4 -8.55 19.23 27.50
N PHE A 5 -8.85 20.50 27.23
CA PHE A 5 -7.92 21.39 26.54
C PHE A 5 -6.72 21.78 27.41
N VAL A 6 -6.89 21.86 28.73
CA VAL A 6 -5.80 22.11 29.67
C VAL A 6 -4.88 20.89 29.71
N ASP A 7 -5.46 19.69 29.80
CA ASP A 7 -4.72 18.43 29.84
C ASP A 7 -3.91 18.20 28.54
N ILE A 8 -4.51 18.49 27.37
CA ILE A 8 -3.80 18.43 26.08
C ILE A 8 -2.67 19.45 26.02
N ARG A 9 -2.87 20.68 26.52
CA ARG A 9 -1.82 21.71 26.55
C ARG A 9 -0.67 21.32 27.46
N ILE A 10 -0.95 20.77 28.64
CA ILE A 10 0.06 20.27 29.57
C ILE A 10 0.82 19.11 28.93
N ALA A 11 0.11 18.12 28.38
CA ALA A 11 0.73 16.99 27.69
C ALA A 11 1.61 17.42 26.52
N ALA A 12 1.14 18.36 25.68
CA ALA A 12 1.91 18.90 24.57
C ALA A 12 3.14 19.69 25.05
N ALA A 13 3.02 20.49 26.11
CA ALA A 13 4.14 21.22 26.70
C ALA A 13 5.21 20.26 27.25
N LEU A 14 4.80 19.20 27.95
CA LEU A 14 5.70 18.16 28.45
C LEU A 14 6.38 17.42 27.29
N LEU A 15 5.62 17.02 26.26
CA LEU A 15 6.18 16.40 25.07
C LEU A 15 7.19 17.33 24.38
N ASN A 16 6.87 18.60 24.19
CA ASN A 16 7.79 19.54 23.53
C ASN A 16 9.05 19.82 24.36
N THR A 17 8.95 19.75 25.69
CA THR A 17 10.08 20.04 26.60
C THR A 17 11.01 18.85 26.76
N PHE A 18 10.45 17.63 26.84
CA PHE A 18 11.21 16.44 27.25
C PHE A 18 11.38 15.38 26.15
N ARG A 19 10.60 15.45 25.07
CA ARG A 19 10.76 14.51 23.96
C ARG A 19 11.99 14.91 23.15
N GLU A 20 12.78 13.93 22.76
CA GLU A 20 13.79 14.17 21.73
C GLU A 20 13.12 14.77 20.48
N PRO A 21 13.75 15.78 19.84
CA PRO A 21 13.28 16.28 18.56
C PRO A 21 13.03 15.11 17.61
N LEU A 22 11.95 15.20 16.83
CA LEU A 22 11.69 14.23 15.77
C LEU A 22 12.91 14.24 14.84
N LYS A 23 13.67 13.15 14.88
CA LYS A 23 14.76 12.91 13.96
C LYS A 23 14.18 12.27 12.72
N ASP A 24 14.64 12.73 11.57
CA ASP A 24 14.30 12.09 10.32
C ASP A 24 14.74 10.63 10.36
N HIS A 25 13.98 9.80 9.64
CA HIS A 25 14.39 8.42 9.43
C HIS A 25 15.79 8.42 8.78
N PRO A 26 16.71 7.52 9.15
CA PRO A 26 18.06 7.49 8.58
C PRO A 26 18.13 7.44 7.05
N ARG A 27 17.02 7.00 6.41
CA ARG A 27 16.85 6.89 4.96
C ARG A 27 15.92 7.96 4.36
N ALA A 28 15.61 9.04 5.09
CA ALA A 28 14.73 10.10 4.58
C ALA A 28 15.27 10.69 3.26
N ASN A 29 16.58 10.88 3.16
CA ASN A 29 17.22 11.35 1.92
C ASN A 29 17.09 10.34 0.78
N ASP A 30 17.27 9.04 1.04
CA ASP A 30 17.08 7.98 0.03
C ASP A 30 15.64 8.01 -0.52
N ILE A 31 14.65 8.16 0.38
CA ILE A 31 13.23 8.25 0.01
C ILE A 31 12.98 9.49 -0.85
N LEU A 32 13.50 10.65 -0.44
CA LEU A 32 13.36 11.90 -1.20
C LEU A 32 14.03 11.82 -2.57
N GLN A 33 15.19 11.16 -2.66
CA GLN A 33 15.88 10.95 -3.92
C GLN A 33 15.02 10.09 -4.87
N VAL A 34 14.54 8.94 -4.41
CA VAL A 34 13.67 8.06 -5.20
C VAL A 34 12.39 8.78 -5.65
N LEU A 35 11.80 9.59 -4.77
CA LEU A 35 10.63 10.40 -5.11
C LEU A 35 10.94 11.38 -6.23
N ASN A 36 12.01 12.16 -6.09
CA ASN A 36 12.39 13.18 -7.08
C ASN A 36 12.77 12.56 -8.43
N GLU A 37 13.43 11.41 -8.45
CA GLU A 37 13.75 10.69 -9.69
C GLU A 37 12.50 10.20 -10.43
N ARG A 38 11.42 9.89 -9.69
CA ARG A 38 10.22 9.24 -10.24
C ARG A 38 9.02 10.16 -10.38
N ILE A 39 9.07 11.38 -9.85
CA ILE A 39 7.92 12.30 -9.82
C ILE A 39 7.41 12.69 -11.22
N HIS A 40 8.28 12.62 -12.23
CA HIS A 40 7.94 12.88 -13.64
C HIS A 40 7.93 11.61 -14.50
N MET A 41 8.10 10.44 -13.88
CA MET A 41 8.08 9.17 -14.60
C MET A 41 6.67 8.89 -15.10
N ALA A 42 6.55 8.64 -16.41
CA ALA A 42 5.28 8.26 -17.01
C ALA A 42 4.78 6.93 -16.41
N ASN A 43 3.47 6.83 -16.21
CA ASN A 43 2.84 5.60 -15.72
C ASN A 43 2.66 4.61 -16.88
N SER A 44 3.77 4.02 -17.33
CA SER A 44 3.80 3.06 -18.43
C SER A 44 2.90 1.85 -18.20
N LEU A 45 2.70 1.44 -16.94
CA LEU A 45 1.73 0.39 -16.59
C LEU A 45 0.30 0.84 -16.85
N GLY A 46 -0.05 2.08 -16.47
CA GLY A 46 -1.35 2.67 -16.75
C GLY A 46 -1.63 2.76 -18.25
N ASP A 47 -0.65 3.24 -19.01
CA ASP A 47 -0.73 3.33 -20.47
C ASP A 47 -0.94 1.94 -21.09
N TYR A 48 -0.12 0.96 -20.68
CA TYR A 48 -0.24 -0.43 -21.13
C TYR A 48 -1.62 -1.03 -20.83
N VAL A 49 -2.19 -0.77 -19.64
CA VAL A 49 -3.54 -1.22 -19.25
C VAL A 49 -4.62 -0.64 -20.16
N ILE A 50 -4.50 0.63 -20.53
CA ILE A 50 -5.45 1.33 -21.41
C ILE A 50 -5.31 0.81 -22.84
N GLU A 51 -4.10 0.78 -23.39
CA GLU A 51 -3.80 0.38 -24.77
C GLU A 51 -4.25 -1.06 -25.05
N ASN A 52 -4.02 -1.97 -24.11
CA ASN A 52 -4.36 -3.39 -24.26
C ASN A 52 -5.80 -3.71 -23.79
N ASN A 53 -6.59 -2.69 -23.45
CA ASN A 53 -7.97 -2.83 -22.95
C ASN A 53 -8.07 -3.82 -21.77
N ILE A 54 -7.05 -3.89 -20.92
CA ILE A 54 -6.93 -4.89 -19.83
C ILE A 54 -8.04 -4.69 -18.80
N ASN A 55 -8.45 -3.44 -18.60
CA ASN A 55 -9.62 -3.06 -17.80
C ASN A 55 -10.96 -3.56 -18.35
N ARG A 56 -11.04 -3.89 -19.65
CA ARG A 56 -12.25 -4.35 -20.36
C ARG A 56 -12.22 -5.85 -20.69
N GLN A 57 -11.04 -6.45 -20.75
CA GLN A 57 -10.92 -7.89 -20.97
C GLN A 57 -11.60 -8.65 -19.83
N ARG A 58 -12.44 -9.64 -20.18
CA ARG A 58 -12.90 -10.66 -19.25
C ARG A 58 -11.75 -11.63 -19.00
N ALA A 59 -10.70 -11.16 -18.32
CA ALA A 59 -9.68 -12.04 -17.80
C ALA A 59 -10.33 -12.97 -16.76
N SER A 60 -10.02 -14.27 -16.85
CA SER A 60 -10.43 -15.24 -15.84
C SER A 60 -9.58 -14.99 -14.61
N PHE A 61 -10.17 -14.42 -13.57
CA PHE A 61 -9.48 -14.17 -12.32
C PHE A 61 -9.76 -15.32 -11.34
N ARG A 62 -8.72 -15.75 -10.63
CA ARG A 62 -8.83 -16.76 -9.58
C ARG A 62 -8.36 -16.17 -8.26
N ILE A 63 -9.16 -16.40 -7.22
CA ILE A 63 -8.81 -16.02 -5.86
C ILE A 63 -7.54 -16.78 -5.44
N ILE A 64 -6.58 -16.06 -4.87
CA ILE A 64 -5.36 -16.64 -4.31
C ILE A 64 -5.43 -16.62 -2.77
N THR A 65 -4.86 -17.63 -2.15
CA THR A 65 -4.67 -17.73 -0.70
C THR A 65 -3.19 -17.67 -0.36
N SER A 66 -2.85 -17.60 0.93
CA SER A 66 -1.45 -17.56 1.40
C SER A 66 -0.61 -18.76 0.98
N ASP A 67 -1.26 -19.87 0.61
CA ASP A 67 -0.61 -21.15 0.35
C ASP A 67 -0.46 -21.42 -1.15
N ASP A 68 -0.75 -20.42 -1.98
CA ASP A 68 -0.76 -20.54 -3.42
C ASP A 68 0.63 -20.40 -4.03
N ASN A 69 1.04 -21.35 -4.88
CA ASN A 69 2.32 -21.28 -5.61
C ASN A 69 2.43 -20.04 -6.51
N ALA A 70 1.32 -19.39 -6.87
CA ALA A 70 1.34 -18.10 -7.56
C ALA A 70 2.08 -17.00 -6.77
N LEU A 71 2.12 -17.10 -5.43
CA LEU A 71 2.87 -16.17 -4.58
C LEU A 71 4.39 -16.29 -4.78
N LEU A 72 4.89 -17.46 -5.20
CA LEU A 72 6.31 -17.66 -5.52
C LEU A 72 6.79 -16.87 -6.73
N GLN A 73 5.86 -16.33 -7.54
CA GLN A 73 6.18 -15.49 -8.69
C GLN A 73 6.29 -14.01 -8.34
N PHE A 74 5.95 -13.63 -7.10
CA PHE A 74 6.15 -12.26 -6.64
C PHE A 74 7.60 -12.02 -6.26
N PRO A 75 8.14 -10.83 -6.53
CA PRO A 75 9.50 -10.50 -6.15
C PRO A 75 9.65 -10.52 -4.63
N GLU A 76 10.66 -11.21 -4.14
CA GLU A 76 11.10 -11.08 -2.75
C GLU A 76 11.86 -9.76 -2.60
N LEU A 77 11.33 -8.89 -1.75
CA LEU A 77 11.91 -7.58 -1.48
C LEU A 77 12.45 -7.57 -0.05
N THR A 78 13.65 -7.04 0.11
CA THR A 78 14.23 -6.74 1.42
C THR A 78 13.41 -5.66 2.13
N GLU A 79 13.52 -5.57 3.45
CA GLU A 79 12.85 -4.52 4.23
C GLU A 79 13.22 -3.11 3.74
N VAL A 80 14.46 -2.93 3.29
CA VAL A 80 14.93 -1.68 2.69
C VAL A 80 14.20 -1.36 1.40
N GLU A 81 14.10 -2.32 0.48
CA GLU A 81 13.41 -2.12 -0.80
C GLU A 81 11.93 -1.84 -0.58
N LEU A 82 11.29 -2.56 0.34
CA LEU A 82 9.92 -2.29 0.75
C LEU A 82 9.78 -0.88 1.31
N LEU A 83 10.72 -0.42 2.14
CA LEU A 83 10.69 0.91 2.74
C LEU A 83 10.82 2.02 1.68
N LEU A 84 11.65 1.81 0.67
CA LEU A 84 11.83 2.74 -0.44
C LEU A 84 10.60 2.77 -1.38
N ILE A 85 10.01 1.60 -1.69
CA ILE A 85 8.81 1.52 -2.54
C ILE A 85 7.58 2.10 -1.83
N SER A 86 7.45 1.84 -0.53
CA SER A 86 6.33 2.33 0.27
C SER A 86 6.51 3.76 0.79
N LEU A 87 7.66 4.39 0.49
CA LEU A 87 8.04 5.73 0.95
C LEU A 87 7.97 5.89 2.47
N GLY A 88 8.20 4.81 3.22
CA GLY A 88 8.29 4.85 4.68
C GLY A 88 7.71 3.64 5.40
N SER A 89 8.25 3.38 6.60
CA SER A 89 7.90 2.21 7.41
C SER A 89 6.45 2.20 7.92
N TYR A 90 5.80 3.36 7.97
CA TYR A 90 4.41 3.46 8.42
C TYR A 90 3.45 2.65 7.54
N GLN A 91 3.60 2.75 6.22
CA GLN A 91 2.74 2.04 5.28
C GLN A 91 2.90 0.53 5.39
N ILE A 92 4.13 0.04 5.60
CA ILE A 92 4.42 -1.38 5.83
C ILE A 92 3.76 -1.89 7.12
N LYS A 93 3.87 -1.11 8.21
CA LYS A 93 3.25 -1.46 9.50
C LYS A 93 1.73 -1.51 9.39
N LEU A 94 1.13 -0.53 8.71
CA LEU A 94 -0.31 -0.50 8.47
C LEU A 94 -0.79 -1.65 7.59
N ALA A 95 -0.01 -2.05 6.58
CA ALA A 95 -0.43 -3.06 5.61
C ALA A 95 -0.89 -4.36 6.28
N ARG A 96 -0.20 -4.81 7.33
CA ARG A 96 -0.58 -6.02 8.08
C ARG A 96 -1.94 -5.89 8.75
N SER A 97 -2.16 -4.81 9.50
CA SER A 97 -3.43 -4.56 10.17
C SER A 97 -4.55 -4.40 9.15
N TYR A 98 -4.32 -3.62 8.10
CA TYR A 98 -5.27 -3.36 7.03
C TYR A 98 -5.70 -4.66 6.33
N LEU A 99 -4.74 -5.50 5.92
CA LEU A 99 -5.03 -6.81 5.34
C LEU A 99 -5.79 -7.72 6.30
N SER A 100 -5.38 -7.76 7.57
CA SER A 100 -6.03 -8.63 8.56
C SER A 100 -7.49 -8.24 8.82
N GLU A 101 -7.81 -6.95 8.81
CA GLU A 101 -9.17 -6.46 9.00
C GLU A 101 -10.01 -6.69 7.74
N HIS A 102 -9.49 -6.29 6.60
CA HIS A 102 -10.31 -6.15 5.39
C HIS A 102 -10.38 -7.43 4.56
N VAL A 103 -9.34 -8.27 4.56
CA VAL A 103 -9.36 -9.56 3.86
C VAL A 103 -10.07 -10.62 4.71
N ARG A 104 -9.83 -10.68 6.03
CA ARG A 104 -10.49 -11.68 6.90
C ARG A 104 -11.99 -11.44 7.06
N ASN A 105 -12.41 -10.17 7.10
CA ASN A 105 -13.83 -9.83 7.12
C ASN A 105 -14.51 -10.07 5.76
N GLY A 106 -13.76 -10.58 4.77
CA GLY A 106 -14.28 -10.89 3.45
C GLY A 106 -14.73 -9.67 2.65
N MET A 107 -14.37 -8.46 3.06
CA MET A 107 -14.70 -7.21 2.36
C MET A 107 -14.00 -7.14 1.00
N TYR A 108 -12.83 -7.78 0.90
CA TYR A 108 -12.04 -7.82 -0.32
C TYR A 108 -11.58 -9.22 -0.68
N THR A 109 -11.38 -9.43 -1.98
CA THR A 109 -10.70 -10.60 -2.53
C THR A 109 -9.49 -10.14 -3.34
N ILE A 110 -8.40 -10.87 -3.19
CA ILE A 110 -7.20 -10.74 -4.03
C ILE A 110 -7.26 -11.86 -5.05
N GLU A 111 -7.17 -11.50 -6.32
CA GLU A 111 -7.28 -12.44 -7.42
C GLU A 111 -6.10 -12.26 -8.37
N ILE A 112 -5.65 -13.36 -8.95
CA ILE A 112 -4.64 -13.36 -10.00
C ILE A 112 -5.29 -13.70 -11.34
N CYS A 113 -4.84 -13.04 -12.40
CA CYS A 113 -5.26 -13.35 -13.76
C CYS A 113 -4.75 -14.75 -14.17
N ILE A 114 -5.65 -15.61 -14.60
CA ILE A 114 -5.35 -16.86 -15.30
C ILE A 114 -5.37 -16.56 -16.80
N GLY A 115 -4.20 -16.61 -17.45
CA GLY A 115 -4.09 -16.52 -18.91
C GLY A 115 -3.36 -15.27 -19.39
N ALA A 116 -4.05 -14.42 -20.17
CA ALA A 116 -3.48 -13.44 -21.11
C ALA A 116 -2.37 -12.52 -20.57
N ILE A 117 -2.35 -12.27 -19.26
CA ILE A 117 -1.31 -11.46 -18.60
C ILE A 117 -0.89 -12.16 -17.32
N PRO A 118 0.28 -12.84 -17.30
CA PRO A 118 0.80 -13.44 -16.09
C PRO A 118 1.07 -12.36 -15.03
N ASN A 119 0.88 -12.70 -13.76
CA ASN A 119 1.13 -11.84 -12.60
C ASN A 119 0.28 -10.57 -12.48
N LEU A 120 -0.76 -10.41 -13.30
CA LEU A 120 -1.73 -9.33 -13.11
C LEU A 120 -2.60 -9.64 -11.89
N VAL A 121 -2.48 -8.79 -10.86
CA VAL A 121 -3.28 -8.88 -9.63
C VAL A 121 -4.46 -7.93 -9.70
N ARG A 122 -5.64 -8.43 -9.35
CA ARG A 122 -6.84 -7.62 -9.19
C ARG A 122 -7.26 -7.61 -7.73
N TYR A 123 -7.50 -6.41 -7.24
CA TYR A 123 -8.13 -6.16 -5.96
C TYR A 123 -9.61 -5.85 -6.17
N GLN A 124 -10.51 -6.63 -5.57
CA GLN A 124 -11.95 -6.40 -5.66
C GLN A 124 -12.57 -6.15 -4.29
N HIS A 125 -13.31 -5.05 -4.18
CA HIS A 125 -14.17 -4.76 -3.04
C HIS A 125 -15.55 -5.40 -3.28
N LYS A 126 -16.00 -6.31 -2.41
CA LYS A 126 -17.26 -7.05 -2.61
C LYS A 126 -18.50 -6.17 -2.68
N TYR A 127 -18.49 -5.02 -2.00
CA TYR A 127 -19.60 -4.06 -1.97
C TYR A 127 -19.54 -2.91 -2.98
N PHE A 128 -18.52 -2.82 -3.84
CA PHE A 128 -18.50 -1.78 -4.87
C PHE A 128 -19.34 -2.23 -6.08
N ARG A 129 -20.68 -2.18 -5.90
CA ARG A 129 -21.58 -2.15 -7.05
C ARG A 129 -21.27 -0.87 -7.80
N ARG A 130 -20.73 -1.00 -9.03
CA ARG A 130 -20.69 0.08 -10.01
C ARG A 130 -22.10 0.70 -10.08
N TYR A 131 -22.27 1.87 -9.51
CA TYR A 131 -23.24 2.81 -10.07
C TYR A 131 -22.62 3.29 -11.38
N CYS A 132 -23.43 3.17 -12.43
CA CYS A 132 -23.09 3.25 -13.85
C CYS A 132 -22.17 4.43 -14.22
#